data_AF-A0A2N2S268-F1
#
_entry.id   AF-A0A2N2S268-F1
#
_cell.length_a   1.000
_cell.length_b   1.000
_cell.length_c   1.000
_cell.angle_alpha   90.00
_cell.angle_beta   90.00
_cell.angle_gamma   90.00
#
_symmetry.space_group_name_H-M   'P 1'
#
loop_
_entity.id
_entity.type
_entity.pdbx_description
1 polymer ?
#
loop_
_entity_poly.entity_id
_entity_poly.type
_entity_poly.pdbx_seq_one_letter_code
_entity_poly.pdbx_strand_id
1 'polypeptide(L)'
;MKKLLALAALLSVPAFAQANLVVNGSFEDYSTVGTGSWRIFGSGHGWETSNLGVEIRNNVAGTAADGVRFAELDSTGNSWISQTIQANAFQSLELAFSYAPRAGVAAKSNGIQIFWNDLSLGSITANGGSGPSWLDLVYDVQADANGFGILKFAAIGTSDSLGGSLDNISVTVVPEPGSAAMLLAGLGILAVSARRRRA
;
A
#
# COMPACT_ATOMS: atom_id res chain seq x y z
N MET A 1 27.23 -42.39 27.03
CA MET A 1 26.91 -41.56 25.84
C MET A 1 25.69 -40.71 26.17
N LYS A 2 25.86 -39.44 26.55
CA LYS A 2 24.75 -38.55 26.92
C LYS A 2 24.18 -37.92 25.65
N LYS A 3 22.96 -38.30 25.26
CA LYS A 3 22.24 -37.74 24.11
C LYS A 3 21.83 -36.31 24.46
N LEU A 4 22.44 -35.31 23.84
CA LEU A 4 21.96 -33.93 23.86
C LEU A 4 20.84 -33.81 22.83
N LEU A 5 19.59 -33.69 23.29
CA LEU A 5 18.51 -33.18 22.44
C LEU A 5 18.74 -31.67 22.26
N ALA A 6 19.05 -31.25 21.03
CA ALA A 6 18.98 -29.85 20.65
C ALA A 6 17.51 -29.50 20.39
N LEU A 7 16.89 -28.81 21.34
CA LEU A 7 15.57 -28.21 21.13
C LEU A 7 15.77 -26.93 20.32
N ALA A 8 15.48 -26.98 19.02
CA ALA A 8 15.44 -25.78 18.19
C ALA A 8 14.20 -24.96 18.61
N ALA A 9 14.41 -23.92 19.41
CA ALA A 9 13.37 -22.94 19.69
C ALA A 9 13.11 -22.13 18.40
N LEU A 10 11.95 -22.32 17.79
CA LEU A 10 11.43 -21.37 16.80
C LEU A 10 11.21 -20.03 17.50
N LEU A 11 12.13 -19.09 17.30
CA LEU A 11 11.96 -17.71 17.73
C LEU A 11 10.92 -17.07 16.80
N SER A 12 9.67 -16.98 17.26
CA SER A 12 8.69 -16.07 16.69
C SER A 12 9.16 -14.64 16.96
N VAL A 13 9.76 -13.99 15.96
CA VAL A 13 10.09 -12.56 16.06
C VAL A 13 8.76 -11.80 16.02
N PRO A 14 8.46 -10.95 17.02
CA PRO A 14 7.27 -10.11 16.95
C PRO A 14 7.41 -9.18 15.73
N ALA A 15 6.43 -9.22 14.82
CA ALA A 15 6.33 -8.24 13.75
C ALA A 15 6.03 -6.88 14.39
N PHE A 16 7.01 -5.98 14.40
CA PHE A 16 6.76 -4.59 14.72
C PHE A 16 5.93 -4.00 13.58
N ALA A 17 4.71 -3.55 13.88
CA ALA A 17 3.91 -2.80 12.92
C ALA A 17 4.72 -1.57 12.50
N GLN A 18 5.06 -1.50 11.23
CA GLN A 18 5.79 -0.38 10.68
C GLN A 18 4.86 0.75 10.31
N ALA A 19 5.33 1.98 10.52
CA ALA A 19 4.59 3.17 10.12
C ALA A 19 4.40 3.17 8.60
N ASN A 20 3.15 3.39 8.17
CA ASN A 20 2.84 3.65 6.78
C ASN A 20 3.44 5.01 6.38
N LEU A 21 4.25 5.02 5.31
CA LEU A 21 4.86 6.23 4.75
C LEU A 21 3.93 7.00 3.82
N VAL A 22 2.81 6.40 3.41
CA VAL A 22 1.78 7.04 2.58
C VAL A 22 0.89 7.90 3.48
N VAL A 23 0.80 9.19 3.17
CA VAL A 23 -0.16 10.11 3.77
C VAL A 23 -1.54 9.85 3.17
N ASN A 24 -2.54 9.67 4.04
CA ASN A 24 -3.94 9.48 3.67
C ASN A 24 -4.15 8.34 2.66
N GLY A 25 -3.51 7.20 2.91
CA GLY A 25 -3.55 6.01 2.05
C GLY A 25 -4.92 5.34 1.92
N SER A 26 -5.79 5.50 2.92
CA SER A 26 -7.19 5.04 2.90
C SER A 26 -8.19 6.18 2.65
N PHE A 27 -7.73 7.36 2.20
CA PHE A 27 -8.60 8.46 1.77
C PHE A 27 -9.59 9.03 2.81
N GLU A 28 -9.32 8.82 4.10
CA GLU A 28 -10.22 9.24 5.18
C GLU A 28 -10.20 10.75 5.48
N ASP A 29 -9.18 11.49 5.04
CA ASP A 29 -9.09 12.93 5.31
C ASP A 29 -10.09 13.77 4.49
N TYR A 30 -10.79 13.17 3.52
CA TYR A 30 -11.84 13.81 2.72
C TYR A 30 -13.19 13.91 3.48
N SER A 31 -13.13 14.43 4.71
CA SER A 31 -14.24 14.47 5.68
C SER A 31 -15.56 15.05 5.16
N THR A 32 -15.50 15.89 4.13
CA THR A 32 -16.68 16.51 3.49
C THR A 32 -17.51 15.54 2.63
N VAL A 33 -16.99 14.35 2.32
CA VAL A 33 -17.74 13.30 1.61
C VAL A 33 -18.49 12.45 2.64
N GLY A 34 -19.78 12.72 2.78
CA GLY A 34 -20.68 11.98 3.67
C GLY A 34 -21.12 10.64 3.08
N THR A 35 -21.73 9.79 3.90
CA THR A 35 -22.24 8.49 3.43
C THR A 35 -23.27 8.64 2.31
N GLY A 36 -23.21 7.74 1.33
CA GLY A 36 -24.06 7.76 0.14
C GLY A 36 -23.70 8.86 -0.87
N SER A 37 -22.51 9.45 -0.76
CA SER A 37 -22.08 10.55 -1.63
C SER A 37 -20.67 10.35 -2.18
N TRP A 38 -20.37 11.08 -3.25
CA TRP A 38 -19.06 11.13 -3.88
C TRP A 38 -18.74 12.56 -4.30
N ARG A 39 -17.46 12.89 -4.42
CA ARG A 39 -16.98 14.19 -4.93
C ARG A 39 -15.62 14.02 -5.61
N ILE A 40 -15.34 14.86 -6.60
CA ILE A 40 -14.03 14.93 -7.25
C ILE A 40 -13.18 16.02 -6.59
N PHE A 41 -11.92 15.70 -6.30
CA PHE A 41 -10.95 16.60 -5.72
C PHE A 41 -9.72 16.73 -6.64
N GLY A 42 -9.11 17.92 -6.66
CA GLY A 42 -7.76 18.09 -7.19
C GLY A 42 -6.70 17.73 -6.15
N SER A 43 -5.44 18.13 -6.40
CA SER A 43 -4.34 17.92 -5.46
C SER A 43 -4.65 18.44 -4.05
N GLY A 44 -4.30 17.63 -3.05
CA GLY A 44 -4.57 17.88 -1.64
C GLY A 44 -4.61 16.59 -0.82
N HIS A 45 -4.69 16.71 0.50
CA HIS A 45 -4.81 15.58 1.42
C HIS A 45 -3.79 14.44 1.17
N GLY A 46 -2.54 14.81 0.88
CA GLY A 46 -1.44 13.85 0.63
C GLY A 46 -1.27 13.38 -0.81
N TRP A 47 -2.19 13.73 -1.73
CA TRP A 47 -2.14 13.25 -3.12
C TRP A 47 -2.05 14.41 -4.12
N GLU A 48 -1.14 14.27 -5.09
CA GLU A 48 -1.16 15.05 -6.32
C GLU A 48 -2.06 14.37 -7.35
N THR A 49 -2.78 15.15 -8.17
CA THR A 49 -3.70 14.61 -9.17
C THR A 49 -3.45 15.19 -10.55
N SER A 50 -4.01 14.54 -11.58
CA SER A 50 -4.21 15.22 -12.88
C SER A 50 -5.23 16.36 -12.77
N ASN A 51 -5.43 17.11 -13.85
CA ASN A 51 -6.49 18.13 -13.94
C ASN A 51 -7.91 17.57 -13.89
N LEU A 52 -8.08 16.25 -14.08
CA LEU A 52 -9.37 15.56 -13.94
C LEU A 52 -9.64 15.13 -12.48
N GLY A 53 -8.62 15.19 -11.62
CA GLY A 53 -8.79 14.94 -10.18
C GLY A 53 -8.93 13.46 -9.80
N VAL A 54 -9.36 13.23 -8.57
CA VAL A 54 -9.67 11.91 -7.99
C VAL A 54 -11.11 11.93 -7.47
N GLU A 55 -11.91 10.93 -7.84
CA GLU A 55 -13.23 10.76 -7.26
C GLU A 55 -13.11 10.02 -5.92
N ILE A 56 -13.61 10.63 -4.85
CA ILE A 56 -13.66 10.03 -3.51
C ILE A 56 -15.11 9.66 -3.21
N ARG A 57 -15.33 8.40 -2.87
CA ARG A 57 -16.65 7.81 -2.63
C ARG A 57 -16.80 7.40 -1.19
N ASN A 58 -18.01 7.50 -0.65
CA ASN A 58 -18.37 6.94 0.65
C ASN A 58 -19.70 6.19 0.54
N ASN A 59 -19.65 4.85 0.64
CA ASN A 59 -20.80 3.96 0.55
C ASN A 59 -21.72 4.25 -0.67
N VAL A 60 -21.10 4.55 -1.83
CA VAL A 60 -21.77 4.77 -3.11
C VAL A 60 -20.94 4.14 -4.21
N ALA A 61 -21.59 3.36 -5.08
CA ALA A 61 -20.93 2.53 -6.09
C ALA A 61 -19.83 1.60 -5.52
N GLY A 62 -19.97 1.20 -4.25
CA GLY A 62 -19.02 0.38 -3.51
C GLY A 62 -18.98 0.74 -2.03
N THR A 63 -18.24 -0.05 -1.26
CA THR A 63 -17.90 0.16 0.15
C THR A 63 -16.38 0.08 0.28
N ALA A 64 -15.80 0.92 1.14
CA ALA A 64 -14.36 0.97 1.37
C ALA A 64 -13.78 -0.38 1.85
N ALA A 65 -12.52 -0.65 1.54
CA ALA A 65 -11.75 -1.76 2.08
C ALA A 65 -11.25 -1.43 3.50
N ASP A 66 -10.85 -0.18 3.72
CA ASP A 66 -10.45 0.37 5.02
C ASP A 66 -11.22 1.67 5.28
N GLY A 67 -11.62 1.90 6.53
CA GLY A 67 -12.41 3.09 6.85
C GLY A 67 -13.78 3.15 6.15
N VAL A 68 -14.12 4.30 5.58
CA VAL A 68 -15.42 4.59 4.95
C VAL A 68 -15.31 5.28 3.59
N ARG A 69 -14.11 5.70 3.16
CA ARG A 69 -13.85 6.37 1.89
C ARG A 69 -12.85 5.59 1.05
N PHE A 70 -13.00 5.71 -0.26
CA PHE A 70 -12.09 5.08 -1.21
C PHE A 70 -12.04 5.92 -2.49
N ALA A 71 -10.98 5.72 -3.28
CA ALA A 71 -10.71 6.50 -4.47
C ALA A 71 -11.09 5.76 -5.76
N GLU A 72 -11.41 6.53 -6.80
CA GLU A 72 -11.57 6.06 -8.18
C GLU A 72 -10.95 7.09 -9.15
N LEU A 73 -10.37 6.60 -10.25
CA LEU A 73 -9.44 7.37 -11.10
C LEU A 73 -9.90 7.63 -12.54
N ASP A 74 -11.01 7.09 -13.02
CA ASP A 74 -11.71 7.50 -14.25
C ASP A 74 -12.87 8.44 -13.88
N SER A 75 -12.52 9.59 -13.31
CA SER A 75 -13.41 10.65 -12.80
C SER A 75 -14.41 11.21 -13.85
N THR A 76 -14.09 12.33 -14.50
CA THR A 76 -14.74 12.75 -15.76
C THR A 76 -14.00 12.18 -16.98
N GLY A 77 -12.98 11.36 -16.73
CA GLY A 77 -12.08 10.72 -17.68
C GLY A 77 -10.87 10.14 -16.95
N ASN A 78 -10.10 9.30 -17.65
CA ASN A 78 -8.92 8.64 -17.10
C ASN A 78 -7.94 9.66 -16.50
N SER A 79 -7.73 9.57 -15.20
CA SER A 79 -6.92 10.44 -14.37
C SER A 79 -5.80 9.64 -13.68
N TRP A 80 -5.08 10.28 -12.78
CA TRP A 80 -4.03 9.68 -11.97
C TRP A 80 -3.89 10.39 -10.63
N ILE A 81 -3.34 9.66 -9.65
CA ILE A 81 -2.85 10.19 -8.37
C ILE A 81 -1.38 9.83 -8.17
N SER A 82 -0.64 10.70 -7.49
CA SER A 82 0.79 10.51 -7.19
C SER A 82 1.14 11.00 -5.80
N GLN A 83 2.12 10.35 -5.17
CA GLN A 83 2.70 10.79 -3.91
C GLN A 83 4.20 10.51 -3.89
N THR A 84 4.99 11.48 -3.46
CA THR A 84 6.41 11.27 -3.17
C THR A 84 6.55 10.68 -1.77
N ILE A 85 7.10 9.47 -1.70
CA ILE A 85 7.42 8.74 -0.49
C ILE A 85 8.84 9.08 -0.07
N GLN A 86 9.00 9.52 1.17
CA GLN A 86 10.30 9.79 1.77
C GLN A 86 10.76 8.61 2.63
N ALA A 87 11.99 8.15 2.42
CA ALA A 87 12.64 7.06 3.12
C ALA A 87 14.16 7.32 3.24
N ASN A 88 14.93 6.30 3.60
CA ASN A 88 16.40 6.37 3.51
C ASN A 88 16.88 6.05 2.09
N ALA A 89 18.07 6.51 1.72
CA ALA A 89 18.69 6.19 0.44
C ALA A 89 18.78 4.66 0.24
N PHE A 90 18.35 4.19 -0.93
CA PHE A 90 18.32 2.76 -1.30
C PHE A 90 17.50 1.86 -0.36
N GLN A 91 16.60 2.43 0.44
CA GLN A 91 15.79 1.66 1.37
C GLN A 91 14.85 0.72 0.63
N SER A 92 14.90 -0.58 0.95
CA SER A 92 13.91 -1.58 0.53
C SER A 92 12.57 -1.28 1.21
N LEU A 93 11.50 -1.25 0.42
CA LEU A 93 10.15 -0.90 0.81
C LEU A 93 9.16 -1.92 0.23
N GLU A 94 8.02 -2.09 0.88
CA GLU A 94 6.87 -2.85 0.41
C GLU A 94 5.72 -1.88 0.16
N LEU A 95 5.22 -1.85 -1.07
CA LEU A 95 3.98 -1.17 -1.45
C LEU A 95 2.84 -2.17 -1.38
N ALA A 96 1.80 -1.88 -0.61
CA ALA A 96 0.56 -2.65 -0.58
C ALA A 96 -0.66 -1.75 -0.82
N PHE A 97 -1.69 -2.27 -1.47
CA PHE A 97 -2.96 -1.56 -1.68
C PHE A 97 -4.09 -2.52 -2.02
N SER A 98 -5.33 -2.09 -1.78
CA SER A 98 -6.54 -2.81 -2.18
C SER A 98 -7.11 -2.22 -3.47
N TYR A 99 -7.50 -3.09 -4.40
CA TYR A 99 -8.16 -2.72 -5.65
C TYR A 99 -9.50 -3.46 -5.81
N ALA A 100 -10.51 -2.80 -6.34
CA ALA A 100 -11.76 -3.46 -6.73
C ALA A 100 -12.31 -2.89 -8.05
N PRO A 101 -12.79 -3.71 -8.99
CA PRO A 101 -13.54 -3.20 -10.13
C PRO A 101 -14.89 -2.63 -9.66
N ARG A 102 -15.36 -1.56 -10.30
CA ARG A 102 -16.69 -0.99 -10.04
C ARG A 102 -17.77 -1.98 -10.42
N ALA A 103 -18.70 -2.22 -9.50
CA ALA A 103 -19.81 -3.14 -9.69
C ALA A 103 -20.62 -2.80 -10.96
N GLY A 104 -20.95 -3.82 -11.76
CA GLY A 104 -21.68 -3.66 -13.02
C GLY A 104 -20.90 -3.04 -14.18
N VAL A 105 -19.60 -2.73 -14.02
CA VAL A 105 -18.76 -2.12 -15.07
C VAL A 105 -17.81 -3.15 -15.66
N ALA A 106 -17.63 -3.11 -16.99
CA ALA A 106 -16.77 -4.06 -17.70
C ALA A 106 -15.28 -3.83 -17.38
N ALA A 107 -14.46 -4.88 -17.47
CA ALA A 107 -13.01 -4.80 -17.21
C ALA A 107 -12.31 -3.69 -18.02
N LYS A 108 -12.75 -3.45 -19.25
CA LYS A 108 -12.17 -2.41 -20.11
C LYS A 108 -12.21 -0.98 -19.55
N SER A 109 -13.05 -0.68 -18.55
CA SER A 109 -13.10 0.64 -17.88
C SER A 109 -12.48 0.59 -16.47
N ASN A 110 -12.21 -0.59 -15.92
CA ASN A 110 -11.70 -0.76 -14.55
C ASN A 110 -10.17 -0.78 -14.43
N GLY A 111 -9.43 -0.47 -15.50
CA GLY A 111 -7.98 -0.64 -15.52
C GLY A 111 -7.25 0.39 -14.66
N ILE A 112 -6.34 -0.08 -13.81
CA ILE A 112 -5.37 0.76 -13.08
C ILE A 112 -3.96 0.30 -13.40
N GLN A 113 -3.10 1.24 -13.80
CA GLN A 113 -1.66 1.05 -13.97
C GLN A 113 -0.92 1.59 -12.75
N ILE A 114 0.06 0.83 -12.27
CA ILE A 114 0.87 1.15 -11.09
C ILE A 114 2.29 1.50 -11.52
N PHE A 115 2.84 2.57 -10.94
CA PHE A 115 4.18 3.05 -11.19
C PHE A 115 4.95 3.30 -9.90
N TRP A 116 6.27 3.07 -9.99
CA TRP A 116 7.25 3.54 -9.02
C TRP A 116 8.41 4.20 -9.75
N ASN A 117 8.70 5.48 -9.46
CA ASN A 117 9.72 6.28 -10.17
C ASN A 117 9.56 6.22 -11.70
N ASP A 118 8.32 6.44 -12.18
CA ASP A 118 7.91 6.35 -13.59
C ASP A 118 8.09 4.97 -14.26
N LEU A 119 8.57 3.96 -13.54
CA LEU A 119 8.64 2.58 -14.01
C LEU A 119 7.32 1.85 -13.71
N SER A 120 6.75 1.21 -14.72
CA SER A 120 5.56 0.38 -14.58
C SER A 120 5.85 -0.86 -13.73
N LEU A 121 5.12 -1.02 -12.62
CA LEU A 121 5.11 -2.27 -11.84
C LEU A 121 4.13 -3.30 -12.42
N GLY A 122 3.15 -2.85 -13.20
CA GLY A 122 2.10 -3.66 -13.81
C GLY A 122 0.78 -2.93 -13.86
N SER A 123 -0.23 -3.57 -14.46
CA SER A 123 -1.61 -3.10 -14.43
C SER A 123 -2.56 -4.18 -13.93
N ILE A 124 -3.70 -3.74 -13.42
CA ILE A 124 -4.77 -4.59 -12.94
C ILE A 124 -6.11 -4.15 -13.54
N THR A 125 -6.95 -5.12 -13.87
CA THR A 125 -8.33 -4.91 -14.29
C THR A 125 -9.17 -6.15 -14.01
N ALA A 126 -10.48 -5.99 -13.81
CA ALA A 126 -11.43 -7.09 -13.66
C ALA A 126 -12.86 -6.64 -14.03
N ASN A 127 -13.74 -7.60 -14.33
CA ASN A 127 -15.17 -7.29 -14.50
C ASN A 127 -15.81 -7.03 -13.13
N GLY A 128 -16.64 -5.98 -13.06
CA GLY A 128 -17.43 -5.66 -11.88
C GLY A 128 -18.53 -6.68 -11.62
N GLY A 129 -18.53 -7.27 -10.43
CA GLY A 129 -19.62 -8.13 -9.96
C GLY A 129 -20.83 -7.34 -9.46
N SER A 130 -21.60 -7.94 -8.54
CA SER A 130 -22.75 -7.29 -7.88
C SER A 130 -22.35 -6.34 -6.74
N GLY A 131 -21.08 -6.35 -6.32
CA GLY A 131 -20.53 -5.51 -5.26
C GLY A 131 -18.99 -5.49 -5.34
N PRO A 132 -18.31 -4.68 -4.50
CA PRO A 132 -16.85 -4.63 -4.49
C PRO A 132 -16.28 -5.96 -4.03
N SER A 133 -15.37 -6.52 -4.82
CA SER A 133 -14.51 -7.64 -4.43
C SER A 133 -13.08 -7.14 -4.40
N TRP A 134 -12.65 -6.69 -3.22
CA TRP A 134 -11.30 -6.17 -3.02
C TRP A 134 -10.26 -7.27 -3.20
N LEU A 135 -9.21 -6.95 -3.96
CA LEU A 135 -8.00 -7.72 -4.11
C LEU A 135 -6.86 -6.91 -3.54
N ASP A 136 -6.11 -7.50 -2.62
CA ASP A 136 -4.90 -6.90 -2.08
C ASP A 136 -3.70 -7.24 -2.97
N LEU A 137 -2.94 -6.21 -3.31
CA LEU A 137 -1.73 -6.31 -4.12
C LEU A 137 -0.53 -5.85 -3.31
N VAL A 138 0.61 -6.48 -3.56
CA VAL A 138 1.88 -6.20 -2.90
C VAL A 138 3.00 -6.16 -3.93
N TYR A 139 3.88 -5.17 -3.81
CA TYR A 139 5.06 -5.00 -4.65
C TYR A 139 6.27 -4.61 -3.80
N ASP A 140 7.40 -5.27 -4.05
CA ASP A 140 8.69 -4.82 -3.54
C ASP A 140 9.19 -3.63 -4.37
N VAL A 141 9.52 -2.53 -3.70
CA VAL A 141 10.04 -1.30 -4.32
C VAL A 141 11.23 -0.77 -3.53
N GLN A 142 11.97 0.18 -4.10
CA GLN A 142 13.16 0.75 -3.47
C GLN A 142 13.19 2.26 -3.63
N ALA A 143 13.53 2.96 -2.54
CA ALA A 143 13.83 4.39 -2.61
C ALA A 143 15.13 4.65 -3.39
N ASP A 144 15.21 5.79 -4.06
CA ASP A 144 16.38 6.18 -4.85
C ASP A 144 17.59 6.54 -3.96
N ALA A 145 18.68 6.98 -4.60
CA ALA A 145 19.91 7.38 -3.92
C ALA A 145 19.74 8.59 -2.97
N ASN A 146 18.67 9.36 -3.13
CA ASN A 146 18.35 10.52 -2.29
C ASN A 146 17.32 10.18 -1.20
N GLY A 147 16.82 8.95 -1.16
CA GLY A 147 15.81 8.50 -0.21
C GLY A 147 14.38 8.83 -0.61
N PHE A 148 14.09 8.91 -1.91
CA PHE A 148 12.73 9.17 -2.41
C PHE A 148 12.21 8.05 -3.32
N GLY A 149 10.90 7.86 -3.30
CA GLY A 149 10.17 7.08 -4.29
C GLY A 149 8.93 7.84 -4.76
N ILE A 150 8.61 7.78 -6.03
CA ILE A 150 7.38 8.39 -6.59
C ILE A 150 6.39 7.26 -6.86
N LEU A 151 5.39 7.15 -5.98
CA LEU A 151 4.27 6.24 -6.15
C LEU A 151 3.22 6.90 -7.03
N LYS A 152 2.76 6.22 -8.09
CA LYS A 152 1.68 6.73 -8.93
C LYS A 152 0.73 5.62 -9.37
N PHE A 153 -0.56 5.94 -9.36
CA PHE A 153 -1.62 5.13 -9.93
C PHE A 153 -2.30 5.91 -11.05
N ALA A 154 -2.58 5.28 -12.18
CA ALA A 154 -3.29 5.90 -13.30
C ALA A 154 -4.40 5.00 -13.84
N ALA A 155 -5.58 5.58 -14.08
CA ALA A 155 -6.63 4.88 -14.80
C ALA A 155 -6.22 4.65 -16.26
N ILE A 156 -6.52 3.47 -16.77
CA ILE A 156 -6.26 3.05 -18.15
C ILE A 156 -7.49 2.34 -18.73
N GLY A 157 -7.56 2.29 -20.06
CA GLY A 157 -8.68 1.65 -20.77
C GLY A 157 -9.69 2.67 -21.27
N THR A 158 -10.96 2.28 -21.26
CA THR A 158 -12.08 3.14 -21.68
C THR A 158 -12.21 4.29 -20.70
N SER A 159 -12.20 5.53 -21.21
CA SER A 159 -12.39 6.74 -20.42
C SER A 159 -13.87 7.12 -20.48
N ASP A 160 -14.67 6.63 -19.53
CA ASP A 160 -16.14 6.72 -19.57
C ASP A 160 -16.78 7.15 -18.25
N SER A 161 -16.00 7.73 -17.34
CA SER A 161 -16.41 8.15 -15.97
C SER A 161 -16.66 7.00 -14.99
N LEU A 162 -16.21 5.78 -15.33
CA LEU A 162 -16.49 4.57 -14.58
C LEU A 162 -15.23 3.72 -14.41
N GLY A 163 -14.45 4.01 -13.37
CA GLY A 163 -13.18 3.32 -13.12
C GLY A 163 -13.17 2.32 -11.96
N GLY A 164 -12.04 1.60 -11.89
CA GLY A 164 -11.67 0.75 -10.77
C GLY A 164 -11.35 1.58 -9.53
N SER A 165 -11.57 0.98 -8.36
CA SER A 165 -11.42 1.60 -7.05
C SER A 165 -10.09 1.23 -6.39
N LEU A 166 -9.53 2.15 -5.61
CA LEU A 166 -8.31 2.00 -4.82
C LEU A 166 -8.59 2.38 -3.38
N ASP A 167 -7.98 1.64 -2.46
CA ASP A 167 -8.07 1.91 -1.02
C ASP A 167 -6.90 1.26 -0.25
N ASN A 168 -6.76 1.57 1.04
CA ASN A 168 -5.80 0.95 1.96
C ASN A 168 -4.36 0.95 1.43
N ILE A 169 -3.93 2.06 0.84
CA ILE A 169 -2.59 2.18 0.25
C ILE A 169 -1.56 2.37 1.36
N SER A 170 -0.53 1.53 1.35
CA SER A 170 0.56 1.63 2.29
C SER A 170 1.92 1.42 1.63
N VAL A 171 2.92 2.12 2.16
CA VAL A 171 4.32 1.84 1.88
C VAL A 171 5.05 1.72 3.20
N THR A 172 5.68 0.58 3.43
CA THR A 172 6.44 0.32 4.66
C THR A 172 7.86 -0.10 4.34
N VAL A 173 8.84 0.31 5.12
CA VAL A 173 10.21 -0.26 5.07
C VAL A 173 10.18 -1.79 5.20
N VAL A 174 11.03 -2.49 4.48
CA VAL A 174 11.25 -3.93 4.69
C VAL A 174 12.50 -4.07 5.56
N PRO A 175 12.43 -4.69 6.74
CA PRO A 175 13.60 -4.91 7.57
C PRO A 175 14.63 -5.80 6.86
N GLU A 176 15.86 -5.31 6.76
CA GLU A 176 16.96 -6.12 6.24
C GLU A 176 17.11 -7.42 7.06
N PRO A 177 17.04 -8.61 6.45
CA PRO A 177 17.15 -9.89 7.16
C PRO A 177 18.41 -9.99 8.02
N GLY A 178 19.50 -9.34 7.60
CA GLY A 178 20.76 -9.28 8.32
C GLY A 178 20.67 -8.51 9.65
N SER A 179 19.88 -7.44 9.73
CA SER A 179 19.76 -6.62 10.94
C SER A 179 19.07 -7.38 12.08
N ALA A 180 18.03 -8.15 11.75
CA ALA A 180 17.35 -9.03 12.71
C ALA A 180 18.26 -10.18 13.18
N ALA A 181 18.96 -10.82 12.24
CA ALA A 181 19.90 -11.90 12.57
C ALA A 181 21.06 -11.42 13.44
N MET A 182 21.63 -10.24 13.14
CA MET A 182 22.72 -9.63 13.92
C MET A 182 22.26 -9.15 15.29
N LEU A 183 21.04 -8.59 15.39
CA LEU A 183 20.43 -8.27 16.68
C LEU A 183 20.26 -9.52 17.54
N LEU A 184 19.71 -10.59 16.98
CA LEU A 184 19.55 -11.87 17.68
C LEU A 184 20.91 -12.48 18.08
N ALA A 185 21.90 -12.43 17.20
CA ALA A 185 23.26 -12.88 17.51
C ALA A 185 23.88 -12.05 18.66
N GLY A 186 23.74 -10.73 18.61
CA GLY A 186 24.20 -9.83 19.68
C GLY A 186 23.52 -10.10 21.01
N LEU A 187 22.19 -10.23 21.02
CA LEU A 187 21.41 -10.59 22.22
C LEU A 187 21.80 -11.97 22.77
N GLY A 188 22.05 -12.95 21.90
CA GLY A 188 22.54 -14.28 22.28
C GLY A 188 23.89 -14.23 22.98
N ILE A 189 24.84 -13.44 22.47
CA ILE A 189 26.15 -13.24 23.10
C ILE A 189 26.00 -12.59 24.48
N LEU A 190 25.15 -11.56 24.61
CA LEU A 190 24.90 -10.88 25.89
C LEU A 190 24.27 -11.81 26.94
N ALA A 191 23.31 -12.64 26.55
CA ALA A 191 22.68 -13.60 27.45
C ALA A 191 23.67 -14.65 27.98
N VAL A 192 24.53 -15.19 27.11
CA VAL A 192 25.57 -16.15 27.51
C VAL A 192 26.59 -15.51 28.46
N SER A 193 27.03 -14.29 28.16
CA SER A 193 28.03 -13.59 28.97
C SER A 193 27.47 -13.14 30.33
N ALA A 194 26.21 -12.72 30.40
CA ALA A 194 25.53 -12.43 31.68
C ALA A 194 25.38 -13.68 32.56
N ARG A 195 25.08 -14.85 31.96
CA ARG A 195 25.00 -16.12 32.68
C ARG A 195 26.34 -16.54 33.27
N ARG A 196 27.44 -16.32 32.55
CA ARG A 196 28.81 -16.63 33.03
C ARG A 196 29.29 -15.74 34.17
N ARG A 197 28.73 -14.54 34.33
CA ARG A 197 29.08 -13.61 35.43
C ARG A 197 28.32 -13.89 36.73
N ARG A 198 27.28 -14.73 36.69
CA ARG A 198 26.46 -15.10 37.85
C ARG A 198 26.80 -16.49 38.41
N ALA A 199 27.63 -17.25 37.72
CA ALA A 199 28.23 -18.51 38.20
C ALA A 199 29.63 -18.22 38.72
#